data_AF-A0A650ARF0-F1
#
_entry.id   AF-A0A650ARF0-F1
#
_cell.length_a   1.000
_cell.length_b   1.000
_cell.length_c   1.000
_cell.angle_alpha   90.00
_cell.angle_beta   90.00
_cell.angle_gamma   90.00
#
_symmetry.space_group_name_H-M   'P 1'
#
loop_
_entity.id
_entity.type
_entity.pdbx_description
1 polymer ?
#
loop_
_entity_poly.entity_id
_entity_poly.type
_entity_poly.pdbx_seq_one_letter_code
_entity_poly.pdbx_strand_id
1 'polypeptide(L)'
;MYQKQPRFKIHYKQILSEDLILKQKISCISQLMRMDNIIITHSSSLSQKNIQFLVPPITATMLISGQKPKITQSIKAVANFQTRKNEPIGCITTLTKNKAYTFLEEIGLLISTKATK
;
A
#
# COMPACT_ATOMS: atom_id res chain seq x y z
N MET A 1 -5.02 -12.74 21.63
CA MET A 1 -4.00 -11.96 20.88
C MET A 1 -4.18 -10.48 21.20
N TYR A 2 -3.34 -9.93 22.08
CA TYR A 2 -3.33 -8.50 22.38
C TYR A 2 -2.77 -7.74 21.16
N GLN A 3 -3.63 -7.23 20.28
CA GLN A 3 -3.19 -6.36 19.20
C GLN A 3 -2.91 -4.98 19.76
N LYS A 4 -1.64 -4.67 20.00
CA LYS A 4 -1.16 -3.32 20.32
C LYS A 4 -1.61 -2.36 19.21
N GLN A 5 -2.27 -1.25 19.59
CA GLN A 5 -2.67 -0.25 18.60
C GLN A 5 -1.42 0.43 18.00
N PRO A 6 -1.37 0.65 16.67
CA PRO A 6 -0.23 1.30 16.02
C PRO A 6 -0.06 2.74 16.53
N ARG A 7 1.18 3.17 16.74
CA ARG A 7 1.51 4.48 17.34
C ARG A 7 0.98 5.65 16.51
N PHE A 8 1.05 5.58 15.19
CA PHE A 8 0.58 6.61 14.27
C PHE A 8 -0.95 6.70 14.29
N LYS A 9 -1.65 5.61 14.57
CA LYS A 9 -3.11 5.65 14.74
C LYS A 9 -3.50 6.37 16.04
N ILE A 10 -2.71 6.20 17.09
CA ILE A 10 -2.89 6.92 18.36
C ILE A 10 -2.59 8.42 18.13
N HIS A 11 -1.44 8.73 17.54
CA HIS A 11 -1.03 10.09 17.20
C HIS A 11 -2.07 10.82 16.32
N TYR A 12 -2.61 10.12 15.32
CA TYR A 12 -3.65 10.69 14.46
C TYR A 12 -4.91 11.07 15.26
N LYS A 13 -5.34 10.22 16.20
CA LYS A 13 -6.56 10.45 17.00
C LYS A 13 -6.42 11.50 18.10
N GLN A 14 -5.21 11.71 18.62
CA GLN A 14 -4.99 12.60 19.75
C GLN A 14 -4.51 13.97 19.30
N ILE A 15 -3.65 14.02 18.28
CA ILE A 15 -2.96 15.26 17.90
C ILE A 15 -3.49 15.76 16.57
N LEU A 16 -3.43 14.93 15.53
CA LEU A 16 -3.75 15.40 14.17
C LEU A 16 -5.23 15.72 13.98
N SER A 17 -6.15 14.97 14.59
CA SER A 17 -7.58 15.24 14.46
C SER A 17 -7.97 16.58 15.07
N GLU A 18 -7.40 16.91 16.23
CA GLU A 18 -7.66 18.18 16.92
C GLU A 18 -7.11 19.35 16.11
N ASP A 19 -5.85 19.24 15.66
CA ASP A 19 -5.22 20.24 14.79
C ASP A 19 -5.98 20.48 13.49
N LEU A 20 -6.49 19.41 12.87
CA LEU A 20 -7.25 19.50 11.62
C LEU A 20 -8.60 20.18 11.84
N ILE A 21 -9.30 19.90 12.94
CA ILE A 21 -10.57 20.55 13.28
C ILE A 21 -10.36 22.06 13.46
N LEU A 22 -9.31 22.45 14.19
CA LEU A 22 -8.99 23.86 14.45
C LEU A 22 -8.60 24.60 13.16
N LYS A 23 -7.74 24.00 12.33
CA LYS A 23 -7.23 24.64 11.10
C LYS A 23 -8.28 24.73 10.00
N GLN A 24 -9.09 23.68 9.81
CA GLN A 24 -10.03 23.58 8.70
C GLN A 24 -11.45 24.02 9.07
N LYS A 25 -11.69 24.42 10.34
CA LYS A 25 -13.01 24.85 10.87
C LYS A 25 -14.13 23.89 10.48
N ILE A 26 -13.87 22.60 10.69
CA ILE A 26 -14.79 21.53 10.29
C ILE A 26 -16.02 21.54 11.19
N SER A 27 -17.22 21.54 10.61
CA SER A 27 -18.48 21.53 11.35
C SER A 27 -18.93 20.12 11.78
N CYS A 28 -18.52 19.09 11.04
CA CYS A 28 -18.97 17.71 11.23
C CYS A 28 -17.80 16.71 11.35
N ILE A 29 -17.87 15.80 12.31
CA ILE A 29 -16.84 14.76 12.53
C ILE A 29 -16.62 13.85 11.31
N SER A 30 -17.65 13.61 10.50
CA SER A 30 -17.56 12.80 9.28
C SER A 30 -16.72 13.44 8.17
N GLN A 31 -16.55 14.77 8.20
CA GLN A 31 -15.76 15.51 7.23
C GLN A 31 -14.26 15.45 7.56
N LEU A 32 -13.89 14.93 8.74
CA LEU A 32 -12.50 14.73 9.10
C LEU A 32 -11.85 13.70 8.16
N MET A 33 -10.77 14.12 7.51
CA MET A 33 -10.00 13.27 6.60
C MET A 33 -9.33 12.12 7.35
N ARG A 34 -9.69 10.88 6.99
CA ARG A 34 -9.14 9.64 7.57
C ARG A 34 -8.38 8.84 6.52
N MET A 35 -7.45 8.03 6.96
CA MET A 35 -6.78 7.04 6.11
C MET A 35 -7.66 5.79 6.01
N ASP A 36 -8.11 5.48 4.81
CA ASP A 36 -8.89 4.26 4.56
C ASP A 36 -7.96 3.05 4.37
N ASN A 37 -7.23 3.04 3.26
CA ASN A 37 -6.40 1.91 2.85
C ASN A 37 -5.11 2.37 2.15
N ILE A 38 -4.10 1.50 2.16
CA ILE A 38 -2.87 1.66 1.38
C ILE A 38 -2.80 0.52 0.38
N ILE A 39 -2.58 0.87 -0.88
CA ILE A 39 -2.51 -0.10 -1.98
C ILE A 39 -1.08 -0.13 -2.50
N ILE A 40 -0.43 -1.27 -2.37
CA ILE A 40 0.89 -1.53 -2.91
C ILE A 40 0.71 -2.24 -4.23
N THR A 41 1.19 -1.64 -5.32
CA THR A 41 1.09 -2.20 -6.66
C THR A 41 2.47 -2.29 -7.28
N HIS A 42 2.77 -3.42 -7.91
CA HIS A 42 3.96 -3.60 -8.72
C HIS A 42 3.57 -4.20 -10.08
N SER A 43 4.04 -3.59 -11.16
CA SER A 43 3.88 -4.08 -12.53
C SER A 43 5.21 -3.99 -13.25
N SER A 44 5.58 -5.02 -14.01
CA SER A 44 6.80 -5.01 -14.82
C SER A 44 6.49 -5.45 -16.25
N SER A 45 7.07 -4.75 -17.23
CA SER A 45 6.97 -5.11 -18.64
C SER A 45 7.72 -6.41 -18.96
N LEU A 46 8.70 -6.80 -18.13
CA LEU A 46 9.45 -8.04 -18.27
C LEU A 46 8.62 -9.28 -17.90
N SER A 47 7.61 -9.10 -17.04
CA SER A 47 6.71 -10.17 -16.59
C SER A 47 5.90 -10.78 -17.71
N GLN A 48 5.70 -10.03 -18.79
CA GLN A 48 5.00 -10.52 -19.97
C GLN A 48 5.83 -11.55 -20.75
N LYS A 49 7.15 -11.36 -20.82
CA LYS A 49 8.05 -12.27 -21.53
C LYS A 49 8.26 -13.55 -20.74
N ASN A 50 8.48 -13.43 -19.43
CA ASN A 50 8.67 -14.56 -18.53
C ASN A 50 7.94 -14.34 -17.21
N ILE A 51 7.08 -15.30 -16.84
CA ILE A 51 6.31 -15.29 -15.59
C ILE A 51 7.24 -15.32 -14.36
N GLN A 52 8.46 -15.86 -14.49
CA GLN A 52 9.43 -15.94 -13.39
C GLN A 52 9.81 -14.57 -12.81
N PHE A 53 9.75 -13.49 -13.61
CA PHE A 53 10.01 -12.13 -13.12
C PHE A 53 8.94 -11.60 -12.16
N LEU A 54 7.79 -12.28 -12.03
CA LEU A 54 6.78 -11.96 -11.03
C LEU A 54 7.12 -12.53 -9.64
N VAL A 55 8.00 -13.53 -9.56
CA VAL A 55 8.31 -14.18 -8.27
C VAL A 55 9.00 -13.21 -7.29
N PRO A 56 10.06 -12.47 -7.68
CA PRO A 56 10.72 -11.52 -6.77
C PRO A 56 9.81 -10.41 -6.20
N PRO A 57 8.96 -9.70 -6.99
CA PRO A 57 8.08 -8.69 -6.43
C PRO A 57 6.98 -9.29 -5.56
N ILE A 58 6.52 -10.50 -5.86
CA ILE A 58 5.56 -11.21 -5.00
C ILE A 58 6.17 -11.52 -3.63
N THR A 59 7.39 -12.06 -3.60
CA THR A 59 8.08 -12.41 -2.35
C THR A 59 8.45 -11.16 -1.55
N ALA A 60 8.97 -10.11 -2.21
CA ALA A 60 9.28 -8.84 -1.56
C ALA A 60 8.02 -8.20 -0.94
N THR A 61 6.94 -8.10 -1.71
CA THR A 61 5.68 -7.52 -1.20
C THR A 61 5.12 -8.35 -0.04
N MET A 62 5.24 -9.68 -0.10
CA MET A 62 4.81 -10.56 0.98
C MET A 62 5.64 -10.36 2.25
N LEU A 63 6.96 -10.19 2.13
CA LEU A 63 7.87 -9.93 3.26
C LEU A 63 7.58 -8.58 3.91
N ILE A 64 7.37 -7.53 3.12
CA ILE A 64 7.14 -6.18 3.65
C ILE A 64 5.73 -6.06 4.24
N SER A 65 4.71 -6.58 3.55
CA SER A 65 3.31 -6.38 3.94
C SER A 65 2.75 -7.45 4.89
N GLY A 66 3.44 -8.59 5.03
CA GLY A 66 2.94 -9.76 5.76
C GLY A 66 1.66 -10.37 5.16
N GLN A 67 1.31 -10.00 3.93
CA GLN A 67 0.09 -10.42 3.24
C GLN A 67 0.43 -10.95 1.85
N LYS A 68 -0.21 -12.06 1.46
CA LYS A 68 -0.04 -12.63 0.12
C LYS A 68 -0.62 -11.67 -0.92
N PRO A 69 0.18 -11.18 -1.89
CA PRO A 69 -0.31 -10.30 -2.95
C PRO A 69 -1.19 -11.07 -3.94
N LYS A 70 -2.16 -10.37 -4.53
CA LYS A 70 -2.98 -10.87 -5.63
C LYS A 70 -2.27 -10.58 -6.95
N ILE A 71 -2.23 -11.55 -7.86
CA ILE A 71 -1.66 -11.36 -9.20
C ILE A 71 -2.67 -10.59 -10.05
N THR A 72 -2.20 -9.56 -10.76
CA THR A 72 -3.01 -8.75 -11.68
C THR A 72 -2.81 -9.23 -13.11
N GLN A 73 -3.92 -9.29 -13.85
CA GLN A 73 -3.97 -9.74 -15.24
C GLN A 73 -4.43 -8.60 -16.15
N SER A 74 -4.02 -8.66 -17.42
CA SER A 74 -4.42 -7.69 -18.42
C SER A 74 -5.91 -7.80 -18.77
N ILE A 75 -6.64 -6.67 -18.72
CA ILE A 75 -8.06 -6.61 -19.10
C ILE A 75 -8.21 -6.48 -20.63
N LYS A 76 -7.29 -5.77 -21.29
CA LYS A 76 -7.33 -5.45 -22.72
C LYS A 76 -6.02 -5.84 -23.39
N ALA A 77 -6.09 -6.29 -24.64
CA ALA A 77 -4.90 -6.49 -25.46
C ALA A 77 -4.49 -5.13 -26.07
N VAL A 78 -3.22 -4.76 -25.92
CA VAL A 78 -2.70 -3.50 -26.47
C VAL A 78 -1.39 -3.79 -27.20
N ALA A 79 -1.40 -3.60 -28.52
CA ALA A 79 -0.27 -3.94 -29.39
C ALA A 79 1.02 -3.20 -29.01
N ASN A 80 0.95 -1.92 -28.61
CA ASN A 80 2.11 -1.14 -28.19
C ASN A 80 2.85 -1.73 -26.99
N PHE A 81 2.12 -2.36 -26.07
CA PHE A 81 2.69 -3.03 -24.91
C PHE A 81 2.93 -4.52 -25.16
N GLN A 82 2.64 -5.00 -26.38
CA GLN A 82 2.69 -6.41 -26.78
C GLN A 82 1.76 -7.33 -25.98
N THR A 83 0.90 -6.80 -25.10
CA THR A 83 0.11 -7.56 -24.12
C THR A 83 -1.10 -8.25 -24.72
N ARG A 84 -1.36 -9.48 -24.25
CA ARG A 84 -2.56 -10.25 -24.56
C ARG A 84 -3.58 -10.17 -23.41
N LYS A 85 -4.84 -10.45 -23.73
CA LYS A 85 -5.91 -10.48 -22.72
C LYS A 85 -5.66 -11.61 -21.71
N ASN A 86 -5.91 -11.35 -20.42
CA ASN A 86 -5.71 -12.27 -19.29
C ASN A 86 -4.26 -12.66 -19.00
N GLU A 87 -3.28 -11.96 -19.57
CA GLU A 87 -1.86 -12.21 -19.30
C GLU A 87 -1.43 -11.61 -17.95
N PRO A 88 -0.65 -12.33 -17.11
CA PRO A 88 -0.22 -11.81 -15.81
C PRO A 88 0.84 -10.71 -15.96
N ILE A 89 0.60 -9.53 -15.38
CA ILE A 89 1.48 -8.35 -15.54
C ILE A 89 2.13 -7.95 -14.21
N GLY A 90 1.44 -8.17 -13.10
CA GLY A 90 1.88 -7.61 -11.83
C GLY A 90 1.25 -8.25 -10.61
N CYS A 91 1.45 -7.59 -9.49
CA CYS A 91 0.88 -7.98 -8.21
C CYS A 91 0.39 -6.75 -7.43
N ILE A 92 -0.67 -6.95 -6.64
CA ILE A 92 -1.31 -5.91 -5.84
C ILE A 92 -1.61 -6.45 -4.43
N THR A 93 -1.33 -5.64 -3.42
CA THR A 93 -1.72 -5.90 -2.02
C THR A 93 -2.43 -4.69 -1.48
N THR A 94 -3.62 -4.90 -0.91
CA THR A 94 -4.38 -3.86 -0.22
C THR A 94 -4.25 -4.06 1.29
N LEU A 95 -3.66 -3.08 1.96
CA LEU A 95 -3.55 -3.01 3.40
C LEU A 95 -4.64 -2.09 3.95
N THR A 96 -5.38 -2.58 4.93
CA THR A 96 -6.53 -1.88 5.51
C THR A 96 -6.38 -1.76 7.02
N LYS A 97 -7.09 -0.80 7.61
CA LYS A 97 -7.18 -0.62 9.08
C LYS A 97 -5.79 -0.53 9.73
N ASN A 98 -5.54 -1.33 10.76
CA ASN A 98 -4.30 -1.28 11.54
C ASN A 98 -3.06 -1.62 10.69
N LYS A 99 -3.17 -2.53 9.72
CA LYS A 99 -2.03 -2.93 8.88
C LYS A 99 -1.51 -1.77 8.02
N ALA A 100 -2.39 -0.88 7.57
CA ALA A 100 -1.99 0.32 6.83
C ALA A 100 -1.15 1.26 7.70
N TYR A 101 -1.57 1.50 8.96
CA TYR A 101 -0.80 2.32 9.89
C TYR A 101 0.55 1.69 10.27
N THR A 102 0.59 0.37 10.50
CA THR A 102 1.85 -0.34 10.77
C THR A 102 2.82 -0.23 9.59
N PHE A 103 2.33 -0.41 8.36
CA PHE A 103 3.15 -0.26 7.16
C PHE A 103 3.70 1.16 6.98
N LEU A 104 2.90 2.19 7.28
CA LEU A 104 3.39 3.59 7.28
C LEU A 104 4.48 3.83 8.31
N GLU A 105 4.33 3.27 9.52
CA GLU A 105 5.34 3.37 10.58
C GLU A 105 6.67 2.72 10.16
N GLU A 106 6.61 1.52 9.60
CA GLU A 106 7.80 0.79 9.14
C GLU A 106 8.51 1.55 8.01
N ILE A 107 7.77 2.09 7.04
CA ILE A 107 8.37 2.90 5.97
C ILE A 107 9.00 4.18 6.51
N GLY A 108 8.24 4.96 7.27
CA GLY A 108 8.66 6.27 7.73
C GLY A 108 9.86 6.22 8.66
N LEU A 109 9.91 5.22 9.54
CA LEU A 109 10.96 5.11 10.56
C LEU A 109 12.20 4.33 10.06
N LEU A 110 11.99 3.19 9.39
CA LEU A 110 13.07 2.25 9.09
C LEU A 110 13.60 2.35 7.66
N ILE A 111 12.74 2.63 6.68
CA ILE A 111 13.12 2.59 5.27
C ILE A 111 13.63 3.96 4.81
N SER A 112 12.97 5.06 5.18
CA SER A 112 13.39 6.42 4.78
C SER A 112 14.79 6.79 5.27
N THR A 113 15.20 6.29 6.44
CA THR A 113 16.52 6.55 7.04
C THR A 113 17.64 5.76 6.38
N LYS A 114 17.31 4.61 5.78
CA LYS A 114 18.27 3.75 5.07
C LYS A 114 18.39 4.09 3.59
N ALA A 115 17.32 4.60 2.96
CA ALA A 115 17.31 4.96 1.54
C ALA A 115 18.01 6.29 1.22
N THR A 116 18.24 7.14 2.23
CA THR A 116 18.92 8.43 2.10
C THR A 116 20.43 8.36 2.29
N LYS A 117 20.97 7.15 2.53
CA LYS A 117 22.41 6.83 2.49
C LYS A 117 22.70 5.98 1.28
#